data_AF-A0A829H7A6-F1
#
_entry.id   AF-A0A829H7A6-F1
#
_cell.length_a   1.000
_cell.length_b   1.000
_cell.length_c   1.000
_cell.angle_alpha   90.00
_cell.angle_beta   90.00
_cell.angle_gamma   90.00
#
_symmetry.space_group_name_H-M   'P 1'
#
loop_
_entity.id
_entity.type
_entity.pdbx_description
1 polymer ?
#
loop_
_entity_poly.entity_id
_entity_poly.type
_entity_poly.pdbx_seq_one_letter_code
_entity_poly.pdbx_strand_id
1 'polypeptide(L)'
;VNKAKMVERIADLVHEKKIDGIVTLRDESDRDGMRIVIDVRRDASASVILNNLYKLTPLQTGFSFNMVAIVNGAPKVLSLKQILQYYLDHQENVIRRRTQFDLRKAKAREHILEGLRIALDHIDEIITIIRSSETGDKAKVILMDKFKLSDKQSQAILDMRLVRLTGLEREKVESEYKDVEAAIADYTDILARPERVHQIIYN
;
A
#
# COMPACT_ATOMS: atom_id res chain seq x y z
N VAL A 1 5.93 0.43 -31.30
CA VAL A 1 5.90 0.61 -32.78
C VAL A 1 4.70 1.47 -33.14
N ASN A 2 4.83 2.48 -33.99
CA ASN A 2 3.70 3.30 -34.44
C ASN A 2 3.06 2.63 -35.67
N LYS A 3 1.75 2.35 -35.59
CA LYS A 3 0.99 1.68 -36.65
C LYS A 3 1.09 2.39 -38.00
N ALA A 4 0.79 3.69 -38.04
CA ALA A 4 0.77 4.46 -39.27
C ALA A 4 2.15 4.47 -39.94
N LYS A 5 3.22 4.68 -39.16
CA LYS A 5 4.60 4.63 -39.66
C LYS A 5 5.01 3.24 -40.15
N MET A 6 4.47 2.19 -39.55
CA MET A 6 4.71 0.81 -39.99
C MET A 6 4.03 0.57 -41.35
N VAL A 7 2.77 0.98 -41.51
CA VAL A 7 2.01 0.88 -42.77
C VAL A 7 2.66 1.71 -43.88
N GLU A 8 3.06 2.94 -43.59
CA GLU A 8 3.80 3.82 -44.51
C GLU A 8 5.11 3.17 -44.98
N ARG A 9 5.90 2.63 -44.04
CA ARG A 9 7.14 1.93 -44.38
C ARG A 9 6.91 0.71 -45.27
N ILE A 10 5.82 -0.03 -45.08
CA ILE A 10 5.45 -1.15 -45.94
C ILE A 10 5.12 -0.64 -47.35
N ALA A 11 4.33 0.44 -47.45
CA ALA A 11 3.97 1.06 -48.72
C ALA A 11 5.22 1.55 -49.49
N ASP A 12 6.19 2.17 -48.81
CA ASP A 12 7.45 2.61 -49.40
C ASP A 12 8.25 1.44 -49.97
N LEU A 13 8.37 0.33 -49.22
CA LEU A 13 9.12 -0.85 -49.67
C LEU A 13 8.48 -1.53 -50.89
N VAL A 14 7.16 -1.46 -51.02
CA VAL A 14 6.43 -1.92 -52.21
C VAL A 14 6.67 -0.98 -53.38
N HIS A 15 6.60 0.35 -53.16
CA HIS A 15 6.84 1.35 -54.20
C HIS A 15 8.27 1.29 -54.76
N GLU A 16 9.26 1.12 -53.87
CA GLU A 16 10.68 0.95 -54.21
C GLU A 16 11.01 -0.42 -54.83
N LYS A 17 10.01 -1.32 -54.99
CA LYS A 17 10.18 -2.71 -55.45
C LYS A 17 11.17 -3.53 -54.62
N LYS A 18 11.39 -3.16 -53.35
CA LYS A 18 12.19 -3.94 -52.39
C LYS A 18 11.44 -5.17 -51.89
N ILE A 19 10.11 -5.10 -51.86
CA ILE A 19 9.22 -6.24 -51.61
C ILE A 19 8.25 -6.33 -52.79
N ASP A 20 8.31 -7.44 -53.54
CA ASP A 20 7.39 -7.73 -54.63
C ASP A 20 6.31 -8.72 -54.18
N GLY A 21 5.16 -8.69 -54.87
CA GLY A 21 4.04 -9.60 -54.64
C GLY A 21 2.95 -9.07 -53.70
N ILE A 22 3.09 -7.88 -53.11
CA ILE A 22 2.00 -7.22 -52.37
C ILE A 22 1.07 -6.51 -53.37
N VAL A 23 -0.22 -6.85 -53.34
CA VAL A 23 -1.25 -6.30 -54.22
C VAL A 23 -1.92 -5.09 -53.56
N THR A 24 -2.35 -5.24 -52.30
CA THR A 24 -2.94 -4.13 -51.54
C THR A 24 -2.54 -4.20 -50.07
N LEU A 25 -2.55 -3.03 -49.43
CA LEU A 25 -2.32 -2.84 -48.00
C LEU A 25 -3.50 -2.03 -47.46
N ARG A 26 -4.28 -2.62 -46.54
CA ARG A 26 -5.43 -1.98 -45.90
C ARG A 26 -5.29 -1.98 -44.39
N ASP A 27 -5.57 -0.84 -43.77
CA ASP A 27 -5.76 -0.73 -42.33
C ASP A 27 -7.27 -0.83 -42.03
N GLU A 28 -7.69 -2.01 -41.58
CA GLU A 28 -9.08 -2.33 -41.20
C GLU A 28 -9.27 -2.23 -39.67
N SER A 29 -8.40 -1.47 -38.98
CA SER A 29 -8.52 -1.27 -37.54
C SER A 29 -9.74 -0.41 -37.20
N ASP A 30 -10.50 -0.84 -36.20
CA ASP A 30 -11.66 -0.12 -35.67
C ASP A 30 -11.48 0.20 -34.18
N ARG A 31 -12.58 0.47 -33.48
CA ARG A 31 -12.56 0.76 -32.03
C ARG A 31 -12.31 -0.50 -31.18
N ASP A 32 -12.64 -1.67 -31.70
CA ASP A 32 -12.63 -2.94 -30.97
C ASP A 32 -11.36 -3.76 -31.25
N GLY A 33 -10.59 -3.42 -32.28
CA GLY A 33 -9.33 -4.09 -32.57
C GLY A 33 -8.44 -3.44 -33.63
N MET A 34 -7.18 -3.87 -33.63
CA MET A 34 -6.21 -3.52 -34.66
C MET A 34 -6.13 -4.62 -35.71
N ARG A 35 -6.36 -4.26 -36.99
CA ARG A 35 -6.30 -5.20 -38.11
C ARG A 35 -5.64 -4.55 -39.31
N ILE A 36 -4.54 -5.13 -39.77
CA ILE A 36 -3.84 -4.70 -40.98
C ILE A 36 -3.85 -5.88 -41.94
N VAL A 37 -4.39 -5.68 -43.14
CA VAL A 37 -4.52 -6.71 -44.17
C VAL A 37 -3.56 -6.42 -45.30
N ILE A 38 -2.76 -7.42 -45.66
CA ILE A 38 -1.81 -7.37 -46.77
C ILE A 38 -2.21 -8.46 -47.76
N ASP A 39 -2.76 -8.05 -48.90
CA ASP A 39 -3.13 -9.00 -49.95
C ASP A 39 -1.91 -9.31 -50.83
N VAL A 40 -1.69 -10.58 -51.11
CA VAL A 40 -0.53 -11.09 -51.86
C VAL A 40 -0.98 -11.64 -53.22
N ARG A 41 -0.13 -11.51 -54.25
CA ARG A 41 -0.38 -12.01 -55.61
C ARG A 41 -0.35 -13.54 -55.61
N ARG A 42 -1.16 -14.19 -56.47
CA ARG A 42 -1.34 -15.66 -56.45
C ARG A 42 -0.08 -16.47 -56.77
N ASP A 43 0.83 -15.89 -57.54
CA ASP A 43 2.15 -16.41 -57.93
C ASP A 43 3.25 -16.11 -56.89
N ALA A 44 2.95 -15.27 -55.90
CA ALA A 44 3.91 -14.86 -54.87
C ALA A 44 3.72 -15.65 -53.57
N SER A 45 4.84 -15.99 -52.91
CA SER A 45 4.81 -16.70 -51.64
C SER A 45 4.61 -15.73 -50.46
N ALA A 46 3.46 -15.83 -49.78
CA ALA A 46 3.14 -15.01 -48.63
C ALA A 46 4.14 -15.17 -47.47
N SER A 47 4.71 -16.37 -47.28
CA SER A 47 5.71 -16.61 -46.23
C SER A 47 7.04 -15.90 -46.51
N VAL A 48 7.44 -15.81 -47.78
CA VAL A 48 8.65 -15.07 -48.19
C VAL A 48 8.45 -13.57 -47.96
N ILE A 49 7.28 -13.04 -48.33
CA ILE A 49 6.91 -11.64 -48.11
C ILE A 49 6.88 -11.33 -46.61
N LEU A 50 6.23 -12.16 -45.80
CA LEU A 50 6.17 -11.98 -44.35
C LEU A 50 7.56 -11.95 -43.69
N ASN A 51 8.46 -12.86 -44.09
CA ASN A 51 9.84 -12.87 -43.61
C ASN A 51 10.60 -11.59 -43.99
N ASN A 52 10.39 -11.08 -45.20
CA ASN A 52 10.98 -9.81 -45.63
C ASN A 52 10.39 -8.62 -44.85
N LEU A 53 9.08 -8.63 -44.58
CA LEU A 53 8.44 -7.62 -43.76
C LEU A 53 9.02 -7.60 -42.33
N TYR A 54 9.24 -8.77 -41.71
CA TYR A 54 9.90 -8.85 -40.40
C TYR A 54 11.32 -8.27 -40.39
N LYS A 55 12.08 -8.43 -41.49
CA LYS A 55 13.47 -7.94 -41.58
C LYS A 55 13.56 -6.45 -41.91
N LEU A 56 12.68 -5.95 -42.77
CA LEU A 56 12.79 -4.63 -43.39
C LEU A 56 11.85 -3.58 -42.78
N THR A 57 10.95 -4.00 -41.89
CA THR A 57 9.95 -3.12 -41.27
C THR A 57 9.90 -3.29 -39.76
N PRO A 58 9.33 -2.32 -39.04
CA PRO A 58 9.05 -2.44 -37.61
C PRO A 58 8.01 -3.51 -37.22
N LEU A 59 7.54 -4.34 -38.16
CA LEU A 59 6.62 -5.45 -37.87
C LEU A 59 7.25 -6.45 -36.88
N GLN A 60 8.57 -6.62 -36.93
CA GLN A 60 9.35 -7.28 -35.89
C GLN A 60 10.44 -6.32 -35.39
N THR A 61 10.53 -6.16 -34.07
CA THR A 61 11.56 -5.33 -33.44
C THR A 61 12.20 -6.07 -32.29
N GLY A 62 13.50 -5.85 -32.08
CA GLY A 62 14.19 -6.32 -30.89
C GLY A 62 13.94 -5.36 -29.73
N PHE A 63 13.71 -5.90 -28.54
CA PHE A 63 13.71 -5.13 -27.30
C PHE A 63 14.93 -5.51 -26.47
N SER A 64 15.81 -4.55 -26.22
CA SER A 64 17.01 -4.76 -25.39
C SER A 64 16.71 -4.38 -23.95
N PHE A 65 16.90 -5.30 -23.02
CA PHE A 65 16.71 -5.05 -21.60
C PHE A 65 17.90 -4.25 -21.05
N ASN A 66 17.62 -3.06 -20.53
CA ASN A 66 18.55 -2.29 -19.70
C ASN A 66 17.88 -1.97 -18.36
N MET A 67 17.91 -2.93 -17.44
CA MET A 67 17.22 -2.86 -16.15
C MET A 67 18.02 -2.01 -15.16
N VAL A 68 17.99 -0.68 -15.30
CA VAL A 68 18.64 0.27 -14.40
C VAL A 68 17.64 0.87 -13.42
N ALA A 69 17.99 0.91 -12.14
CA ALA A 69 17.20 1.55 -11.10
C ALA A 69 18.09 2.28 -10.09
N ILE A 70 17.49 3.20 -9.31
CA ILE A 70 18.17 3.84 -8.19
C ILE A 70 18.08 2.94 -6.97
N VAL A 71 19.22 2.56 -6.41
CA VAL A 71 19.31 1.80 -5.17
C VAL A 71 20.16 2.62 -4.19
N ASN A 72 19.57 3.00 -3.05
CA ASN A 72 20.23 3.79 -2.01
C ASN A 72 20.88 5.08 -2.56
N GLY A 73 20.16 5.78 -3.45
CA GLY A 73 20.62 7.06 -4.03
C GLY A 73 21.58 6.93 -5.21
N ALA A 74 21.99 5.72 -5.61
CA ALA A 74 22.90 5.50 -6.74
C ALA A 74 22.27 4.64 -7.85
N PRO A 75 22.52 4.93 -9.14
CA PRO A 75 22.04 4.10 -10.24
C PRO A 75 22.78 2.76 -10.27
N LYS A 76 22.03 1.67 -10.45
CA LYS A 76 22.57 0.31 -10.59
C LYS A 76 21.83 -0.45 -11.68
N VAL A 77 22.56 -1.26 -12.44
CA VAL A 77 21.99 -2.29 -13.32
C VAL A 77 21.62 -3.49 -12.44
N LEU A 78 20.39 -3.98 -12.54
CA LEU A 78 19.85 -5.03 -11.71
C LEU A 78 19.37 -6.22 -12.55
N SER A 79 19.52 -7.42 -12.00
CA SER A 79 18.82 -8.61 -12.49
C SER A 79 17.38 -8.66 -11.95
N LEU A 80 16.53 -9.48 -12.56
CA LEU A 80 15.16 -9.69 -12.09
C LEU A 80 15.10 -10.13 -10.61
N LYS A 81 15.98 -11.05 -10.20
CA LYS A 81 16.07 -11.50 -8.80
C LYS A 81 16.37 -10.34 -7.86
N GLN A 82 17.29 -9.45 -8.23
CA GLN A 82 17.65 -8.29 -7.40
C GLN A 82 16.49 -7.30 -7.29
N ILE A 83 15.76 -7.05 -8.38
CA ILE A 83 14.57 -6.17 -8.35
C ILE A 83 13.53 -6.73 -7.37
N LEU A 84 13.22 -8.03 -7.46
CA LEU A 84 12.25 -8.67 -6.58
C LEU A 84 12.71 -8.67 -5.12
N GLN A 85 14.00 -8.88 -4.86
CA GLN A 85 14.55 -8.81 -3.51
C GLN A 85 14.43 -7.40 -2.92
N TYR A 86 14.84 -6.36 -3.63
CA TYR A 86 14.70 -4.99 -3.14
C TYR A 86 13.24 -4.59 -2.90
N TYR A 87 12.33 -5.08 -3.74
CA TYR A 87 10.90 -4.88 -3.52
C TYR A 87 10.43 -5.59 -2.24
N LEU A 88 10.82 -6.84 -2.02
CA LEU A 88 10.46 -7.60 -0.82
C LEU A 88 11.01 -6.93 0.45
N ASP A 89 12.29 -6.54 0.44
CA ASP A 89 12.93 -5.82 1.54
C ASP A 89 12.18 -4.51 1.84
N HIS A 90 11.71 -3.82 0.80
CA HIS A 90 10.90 -2.62 0.96
C HIS A 90 9.52 -2.94 1.59
N GLN A 91 8.84 -3.98 1.15
CA GLN A 91 7.55 -4.40 1.71
C GLN A 91 7.67 -4.78 3.19
N GLU A 92 8.70 -5.55 3.57
CA GLU A 92 8.98 -5.87 4.97
C GLU A 92 9.15 -4.61 5.82
N ASN A 93 9.92 -3.63 5.32
CA ASN A 93 10.12 -2.37 6.00
C ASN A 93 8.81 -1.57 6.14
N VAL A 94 7.98 -1.53 5.09
CA VAL A 94 6.69 -0.86 5.12
C VAL A 94 5.77 -1.49 6.17
N ILE A 95 5.64 -2.81 6.17
CA ILE A 95 4.77 -3.53 7.11
C ILE A 95 5.27 -3.35 8.54
N ARG A 96 6.58 -3.51 8.79
CA ARG A 96 7.15 -3.28 10.12
C ARG A 96 6.88 -1.86 10.62
N ARG A 97 7.07 -0.85 9.77
CA ARG A 97 6.79 0.55 10.14
C ARG A 97 5.30 0.80 10.42
N ARG A 98 4.41 0.20 9.62
CA ARG A 98 2.96 0.25 9.83
C ARG A 98 2.58 -0.39 11.16
N THR A 99 3.01 -1.64 11.41
CA THR A 99 2.72 -2.35 12.66
C THR A 99 3.30 -1.64 13.89
N GLN A 100 4.50 -1.06 13.79
CA GLN A 100 5.04 -0.22 14.88
C GLN A 100 4.21 1.04 15.13
N PHE A 101 3.68 1.66 14.09
CA PHE A 101 2.80 2.81 14.23
C PHE A 101 1.49 2.41 14.92
N ASP A 102 0.88 1.32 14.47
CA ASP A 102 -0.36 0.79 15.05
C ASP A 102 -0.17 0.36 16.51
N LEU A 103 0.94 -0.32 16.83
CA LEU A 103 1.32 -0.68 18.20
C LEU A 103 1.47 0.54 19.10
N ARG A 104 2.15 1.61 18.65
CA ARG A 104 2.27 2.84 19.44
C ARG A 104 0.91 3.48 19.69
N LYS A 105 0.03 3.50 18.69
CA LYS A 105 -1.32 4.05 18.81
C LYS A 105 -2.17 3.21 19.77
N ALA A 106 -2.10 1.89 19.66
CA ALA A 106 -2.81 0.97 20.54
C ALA A 106 -2.35 1.11 22.00
N LYS A 107 -1.04 1.12 22.27
CA LYS A 107 -0.49 1.36 23.63
C LYS A 107 -0.89 2.72 24.20
N ALA A 108 -0.91 3.77 23.37
CA ALA A 108 -1.39 5.07 23.82
C ALA A 108 -2.88 5.04 24.17
N ARG A 109 -3.68 4.24 23.45
CA ARG A 109 -5.11 4.06 23.74
C ARG A 109 -5.34 3.23 24.99
N GLU A 110 -4.64 2.10 25.14
CA GLU A 110 -4.61 1.25 26.33
C GLU A 110 -4.34 2.08 27.58
N HIS A 111 -3.27 2.86 27.57
CA HIS A 111 -2.89 3.76 28.67
C HIS A 111 -4.02 4.71 29.09
N ILE A 112 -4.77 5.28 28.14
CA ILE A 112 -5.93 6.12 28.47
C ILE A 112 -7.08 5.29 29.05
N LEU A 113 -7.36 4.12 28.47
CA LEU A 113 -8.41 3.23 28.95
C LEU A 113 -8.12 2.75 30.38
N GLU A 114 -6.87 2.41 30.73
CA GLU A 114 -6.48 2.08 32.11
C GLU A 114 -6.86 3.19 33.10
N GLY A 115 -6.57 4.45 32.76
CA GLY A 115 -6.94 5.58 33.61
C GLY A 115 -8.46 5.74 33.76
N LEU A 116 -9.21 5.56 32.67
CA LEU A 116 -10.67 5.60 32.71
C LEU A 116 -11.26 4.45 33.52
N ARG A 117 -10.67 3.25 33.48
CA ARG A 117 -11.10 2.10 34.29
C ARG A 117 -10.91 2.39 35.79
N ILE A 118 -9.73 2.85 36.19
CA ILE A 118 -9.45 3.29 37.58
C ILE A 118 -10.47 4.36 38.00
N ALA A 119 -10.79 5.31 37.11
CA ALA A 119 -11.75 6.35 37.41
C ALA A 119 -13.18 5.83 37.61
N LEU A 120 -13.61 4.86 36.80
CA LEU A 120 -14.93 4.23 36.92
C LEU A 120 -15.05 3.37 38.18
N ASP A 121 -13.95 2.77 38.64
CA ASP A 121 -13.91 1.98 39.88
C ASP A 121 -13.98 2.87 41.13
N HIS A 122 -13.47 4.10 41.07
CA HIS A 122 -13.39 5.06 42.18
C HIS A 122 -14.20 6.35 41.95
N ILE A 123 -15.35 6.23 41.27
CA ILE A 123 -16.06 7.40 40.72
C ILE A 123 -16.49 8.43 41.77
N ASP A 124 -17.02 8.00 42.93
CA ASP A 124 -17.49 8.92 43.97
C ASP A 124 -16.35 9.77 44.55
N GLU A 125 -15.18 9.16 44.68
CA GLU A 125 -13.98 9.82 45.17
C GLU A 125 -13.44 10.82 44.14
N ILE A 126 -13.43 10.46 42.85
CA ILE A 126 -13.06 11.36 41.76
C ILE A 126 -14.01 12.55 41.67
N ILE A 127 -15.33 12.34 41.72
CA ILE A 127 -16.32 13.43 41.72
C ILE A 127 -16.08 14.36 42.93
N THR A 128 -15.76 13.80 44.09
CA THR A 128 -15.47 14.59 45.29
C THR A 128 -14.22 15.45 45.11
N ILE A 129 -13.15 14.90 44.53
CA ILE A 129 -11.91 15.65 44.22
C ILE A 129 -12.18 16.76 43.22
N ILE A 130 -12.90 16.47 42.13
CA ILE A 130 -13.20 17.47 41.09
C ILE A 130 -14.06 18.59 41.67
N ARG A 131 -15.09 18.27 42.46
CA ARG A 131 -16.02 19.25 43.04
C ARG A 131 -15.38 20.10 44.15
N SER A 132 -14.38 19.56 44.87
CA SER A 132 -13.66 20.29 45.92
C SER A 132 -12.48 21.11 45.38
N SER A 133 -12.10 20.91 44.11
CA SER A 133 -11.00 21.63 43.47
C SER A 133 -11.48 22.94 42.85
N GLU A 134 -10.74 24.02 43.08
CA GLU A 134 -11.07 25.35 42.51
C GLU A 134 -10.85 25.44 40.99
N THR A 135 -9.94 24.62 40.43
CA THR A 135 -9.59 24.62 39.01
C THR A 135 -9.32 23.21 38.51
N GLY A 136 -9.48 23.00 37.19
CA GLY A 136 -9.18 21.71 36.55
C GLY A 136 -7.72 21.28 36.74
N ASP A 137 -6.77 22.23 36.67
CA ASP A 137 -5.35 21.94 36.86
C ASP A 137 -5.05 21.43 38.29
N LYS A 138 -5.66 22.03 39.32
CA LYS A 138 -5.54 21.55 40.71
C LYS A 138 -6.14 20.15 40.86
N ALA A 139 -7.32 19.91 40.29
CA ALA A 139 -7.94 18.59 40.30
C ALA A 139 -7.04 17.54 39.62
N LYS A 140 -6.43 17.90 38.48
CA LYS A 140 -5.53 17.03 37.73
C LYS A 140 -4.34 16.58 38.57
N VAL A 141 -3.68 17.51 39.26
CA VAL A 141 -2.53 17.21 40.14
C VAL A 141 -2.94 16.25 41.27
N ILE A 142 -4.10 16.47 41.89
CA ILE A 142 -4.60 15.60 42.97
C ILE A 142 -4.90 14.20 42.43
N LEU A 143 -5.53 14.09 41.26
CA LEU A 143 -5.81 12.80 40.60
C LEU A 143 -4.53 12.04 40.26
N MET A 144 -3.51 12.74 39.76
CA MET A 144 -2.19 12.16 39.46
C MET A 144 -1.53 11.61 40.72
N ASP A 145 -1.49 12.39 41.80
CA ASP A 145 -0.81 11.99 43.04
C ASP A 145 -1.54 10.82 43.72
N LYS A 146 -2.86 10.93 43.88
CA LYS A 146 -3.66 9.97 44.66
C LYS A 146 -3.85 8.63 43.98
N PHE A 147 -4.09 8.63 42.66
CA PHE A 147 -4.33 7.41 41.88
C PHE A 147 -3.11 6.98 41.05
N LYS A 148 -1.95 7.64 41.24
CA LYS A 148 -0.71 7.40 40.48
C LYS A 148 -0.91 7.46 38.97
N LEU A 149 -1.79 8.36 38.53
CA LEU A 149 -2.14 8.53 37.12
C LEU A 149 -1.14 9.47 36.43
N SER A 150 -0.90 9.20 35.15
CA SER A 150 -0.16 10.14 34.30
C SER A 150 -0.97 11.40 33.99
N ASP A 151 -0.29 12.46 33.54
CA ASP A 151 -0.90 13.70 33.09
C ASP A 151 -2.01 13.47 32.04
N LYS A 152 -1.74 12.59 31.05
CA LYS A 152 -2.69 12.27 29.97
C LYS A 152 -3.92 11.51 30.47
N GLN A 153 -3.74 10.58 31.41
CA GLN A 153 -4.86 9.84 32.01
C GLN A 153 -5.73 10.79 32.84
N SER A 154 -5.12 11.59 33.71
CA SER A 154 -5.85 12.55 34.54
C SER A 154 -6.60 13.58 33.70
N GLN A 155 -5.99 14.07 32.61
CA GLN A 155 -6.70 14.91 31.65
C GLN A 155 -7.90 14.20 31.00
N ALA A 156 -7.72 12.96 30.53
CA ALA A 156 -8.79 12.19 29.92
C ALA A 156 -9.97 11.91 30.88
N ILE A 157 -9.70 11.78 32.19
CA ILE A 157 -10.72 11.63 33.22
C ILE A 157 -11.50 12.95 33.41
N LEU A 158 -10.81 14.09 33.44
CA LEU A 158 -11.46 15.41 33.53
C LEU A 158 -12.33 15.70 32.30
N ASP A 159 -11.92 15.23 31.12
CA ASP A 159 -12.65 15.38 29.86
C ASP A 159 -13.81 14.37 29.71
N MET A 160 -14.00 13.48 30.69
CA MET A 160 -15.07 12.48 30.67
C MET A 160 -16.45 13.12 30.79
N ARG A 161 -17.40 12.63 29.99
CA ARG A 161 -18.81 13.05 30.06
C ARG A 161 -19.56 12.19 31.07
N LEU A 162 -20.47 12.78 31.84
CA LEU A 162 -21.30 12.08 32.85
C LEU A 162 -22.05 10.85 32.29
N VAL A 163 -22.41 10.84 31.01
CA VAL A 163 -23.06 9.68 30.35
C VAL A 163 -22.18 8.42 30.38
N ARG A 164 -20.85 8.57 30.43
CA ARG A 164 -19.89 7.45 30.51
C ARG A 164 -19.99 6.66 31.82
N LEU A 165 -20.69 7.18 32.82
CA LEU A 165 -20.89 6.53 34.12
C LEU A 165 -22.00 5.48 34.10
N THR A 166 -22.77 5.41 33.00
CA THR A 166 -23.80 4.37 32.84
C THR A 166 -23.16 2.99 32.69
N GLY A 167 -23.84 1.93 33.16
CA GLY A 167 -23.32 0.56 33.11
C GLY A 167 -22.92 0.12 31.69
N LEU A 168 -23.74 0.46 30.69
CA LEU A 168 -23.47 0.15 29.28
C LEU A 168 -22.18 0.82 28.77
N GLU A 169 -21.90 2.07 29.17
CA GLU A 169 -20.69 2.75 28.75
C GLU A 169 -19.44 2.21 29.46
N ARG A 170 -19.57 1.77 30.72
CA ARG A 170 -18.49 1.06 31.43
C ARG A 170 -18.14 -0.25 30.74
N GLU A 171 -19.14 -1.05 30.36
CA GLU A 171 -18.93 -2.30 29.61
C GLU A 171 -18.23 -2.07 28.27
N LYS A 172 -18.58 -0.98 27.56
CA LYS A 172 -17.89 -0.61 26.31
C LYS A 172 -16.41 -0.28 26.53
N VAL A 173 -16.07 0.44 27.61
CA VAL A 173 -14.68 0.75 27.95
C VAL A 173 -13.89 -0.52 28.25
N GLU A 174 -14.49 -1.46 28.98
CA GLU A 174 -13.87 -2.78 29.26
C GLU A 174 -13.71 -3.64 28.00
N SER A 175 -14.70 -3.65 27.11
CA SER A 175 -14.60 -4.36 25.83
C SER A 175 -13.50 -3.76 24.97
N GLU A 176 -13.49 -2.43 24.82
CA GLU A 176 -12.48 -1.72 24.04
C GLU A 176 -11.07 -1.98 24.60
N TYR A 177 -10.92 -2.02 25.92
CA TYR A 177 -9.64 -2.35 26.56
C TYR A 177 -9.15 -3.74 26.16
N LYS A 178 -10.01 -4.76 26.24
CA LYS A 178 -9.66 -6.15 25.85
C LYS A 178 -9.30 -6.27 24.37
N ASP A 179 -10.04 -5.58 23.51
CA ASP A 179 -9.78 -5.57 22.08
C ASP A 179 -8.41 -4.93 21.77
N VAL A 180 -8.09 -3.82 22.46
CA VAL A 180 -6.81 -3.13 22.33
C VAL A 180 -5.66 -4.00 22.87
N GLU A 181 -5.83 -4.67 24.00
CA GLU A 181 -4.84 -5.58 24.57
C GLU A 181 -4.53 -6.75 23.61
N ALA A 182 -5.58 -7.35 23.03
CA ALA A 182 -5.43 -8.39 22.02
C ALA A 182 -4.68 -7.88 20.77
N ALA A 183 -5.00 -6.66 20.31
CA ALA A 183 -4.30 -6.04 19.19
C ALA A 183 -2.82 -5.75 19.50
N ILE A 184 -2.51 -5.27 20.71
CA ILE A 184 -1.14 -5.03 21.17
C ILE A 184 -0.34 -6.33 21.19
N ALA A 185 -0.93 -7.41 21.70
CA ALA A 185 -0.31 -8.72 21.70
C ALA A 185 -0.01 -9.20 20.26
N ASP A 186 -0.98 -9.06 19.35
CA ASP A 186 -0.83 -9.43 17.95
C ASP A 186 0.26 -8.61 17.24
N TYR A 187 0.25 -7.29 17.36
CA TYR A 187 1.26 -6.42 16.77
C TYR A 187 2.65 -6.68 17.33
N THR A 188 2.77 -6.96 18.64
CA THR A 188 4.04 -7.30 19.27
C THR A 188 4.56 -8.63 18.72
N ASP A 189 3.70 -9.62 18.52
CA ASP A 189 4.07 -10.91 17.94
C ASP A 189 4.47 -10.78 16.45
N ILE A 190 3.77 -9.97 15.66
CA ILE A 190 4.14 -9.66 14.26
C ILE A 190 5.54 -9.04 14.20
N LEU A 191 5.86 -8.10 15.11
CA LEU A 191 7.17 -7.45 15.12
C LEU A 191 8.29 -8.37 15.62
N ALA A 192 7.97 -9.33 16.49
CA ALA A 192 8.92 -10.30 17.03
C ALA A 192 9.24 -11.43 16.03
N ARG A 193 8.27 -11.85 15.19
CA ARG A 193 8.41 -12.97 14.26
C ARG A 193 8.46 -12.52 12.80
N PRO A 194 9.62 -12.58 12.13
CA PRO A 194 9.73 -12.24 10.70
C PRO A 194 8.78 -13.05 9.81
N GLU A 195 8.53 -14.32 10.15
CA GLU A 195 7.61 -15.20 9.42
C GLU A 195 6.19 -14.64 9.31
N ARG A 196 5.70 -13.95 10.36
CA ARG A 196 4.38 -13.33 10.34
C ARG A 196 4.35 -12.12 9.42
N VAL A 197 5.43 -11.34 9.36
CA VAL A 197 5.57 -10.25 8.39
C VAL A 197 5.50 -10.81 6.98
N HIS A 198 6.20 -11.91 6.69
CA HIS A 198 6.15 -12.56 5.39
C HIS A 198 4.73 -13.08 5.05
N GLN A 199 4.05 -13.70 6.02
CA GLN A 199 2.67 -14.15 5.83
C GLN A 199 1.73 -12.99 5.46
N ILE A 200 1.92 -11.81 6.07
CA ILE A 200 1.16 -10.59 5.74
C ILE A 200 1.51 -10.07 4.34
N ILE A 201 2.75 -10.27 3.85
CA ILE A 201 3.14 -9.87 2.48
C ILE A 201 2.46 -10.77 1.44
N TYR A 202 2.34 -12.06 1.73
CA TYR A 202 1.85 -13.06 0.76
C TYR A 202 0.33 -13.22 0.72
N ASN A 203 -0.39 -12.75 1.74
CA ASN A 203 -1.86 -12.74 1.82
C ASN A 203 -2.43 -11.47 1.18
#